data_AF-A0A7C4GI77-F1
#
_entry.id   AF-A0A7C4GI77-F1
#
_cell.length_a   1.000
_cell.length_b   1.000
_cell.length_c   1.000
_cell.angle_alpha   90.00
_cell.angle_beta   90.00
_cell.angle_gamma   90.00
#
_symmetry.space_group_name_H-M   'P 1'
#
loop_
_entity.id
_entity.type
_entity.pdbx_description
1 polymer ?
#
loop_
_entity_poly.entity_id
_entity_poly.type
_entity_poly.pdbx_seq_one_letter_code
_entity_poly.pdbx_strand_id
1 'polypeptide(L)'
;MNIKIVFIIIVSLTALIILAWAPWIDDQEIHDRVFREKAHKDGTMGWVIQPDGTREYALICDYKVNWIPFGRWVASCEGGYFVTFWGQIIP
;
A
#
# COMPACT_ATOMS: atom_id res chain seq x y z
N MET A 1 9.02 -32.05 24.85
CA MET A 1 8.55 -31.67 23.50
C MET A 1 9.46 -32.32 22.46
N ASN A 2 8.93 -32.97 21.42
CA ASN A 2 9.76 -33.67 20.43
C ASN A 2 10.54 -32.65 19.59
N ILE A 3 11.86 -32.81 19.45
CA ILE A 3 12.73 -31.88 18.72
C ILE A 3 12.25 -31.62 17.29
N LYS A 4 11.62 -32.62 16.65
CA LYS A 4 11.00 -32.49 15.33
C LYS A 4 9.82 -31.51 15.34
N ILE A 5 8.99 -31.54 16.38
CA ILE A 5 7.85 -30.63 16.54
C ILE A 5 8.34 -29.21 16.79
N VAL A 6 9.37 -29.04 17.63
CA VAL A 6 9.97 -27.72 17.88
C VAL A 6 10.50 -27.10 16.59
N PHE A 7 11.21 -27.90 15.77
CA PHE A 7 11.74 -27.43 14.50
C PHE A 7 10.62 -26.97 13.54
N ILE A 8 9.55 -27.76 13.40
CA ILE A 8 8.40 -27.41 12.57
C ILE A 8 7.78 -26.09 13.03
N ILE A 9 7.57 -25.92 14.34
CA ILE A 9 7.01 -24.68 14.90
C ILE A 9 7.89 -23.48 14.54
N ILE A 10 9.22 -23.60 14.73
CA ILE A 10 10.16 -22.50 14.43
C ILE A 10 10.10 -22.12 12.95
N VAL A 11 10.14 -23.11 12.04
CA VAL A 11 10.08 -22.87 10.60
C VAL A 11 8.76 -22.20 10.21
N SER A 12 7.62 -22.70 10.72
CA SER A 12 6.31 -22.11 10.46
C SER A 12 6.20 -20.68 10.99
N LEU A 13 6.69 -20.42 12.21
CA LEU A 13 6.68 -19.07 12.79
C LEU A 13 7.54 -18.10 11.98
N THR A 14 8.71 -18.56 11.55
CA THR A 14 9.63 -17.77 10.72
C THR A 14 9.00 -17.43 9.38
N ALA A 15 8.37 -18.40 8.72
CA ALA A 15 7.66 -18.18 7.46
C ALA A 15 6.52 -17.15 7.62
N LEU A 16 5.76 -17.24 8.71
CA LEU A 16 4.69 -16.27 9.01
C LEU A 16 5.22 -14.86 9.25
N ILE A 17 6.35 -14.70 9.94
CA ILE A 17 6.98 -13.39 10.17
C ILE A 17 7.45 -12.79 8.85
N ILE A 18 8.09 -13.59 7.98
CA ILE A 18 8.55 -13.14 6.66
C ILE A 18 7.38 -12.69 5.79
N LEU A 19 6.27 -13.45 5.77
CA LEU A 19 5.06 -13.09 5.04
C LEU A 19 4.37 -11.85 5.61
N ALA A 20 4.34 -11.71 6.94
CA ALA A 20 3.76 -10.54 7.59
C ALA A 20 4.57 -9.27 7.29
N TRP A 21 5.90 -9.37 7.31
CA TRP A 21 6.78 -8.24 7.02
C TRP A 21 6.79 -7.88 5.52
N ALA A 22 6.81 -8.90 4.66
CA ALA A 22 6.89 -8.79 3.21
C ALA A 22 8.01 -7.84 2.74
N PRO A 23 9.28 -8.19 2.99
CA PRO A 23 10.44 -7.35 2.64
C PRO A 23 10.64 -7.07 1.16
N TRP A 24 10.10 -7.92 0.30
CA TRP A 24 10.23 -7.78 -1.16
C TRP A 24 9.31 -6.69 -1.72
N ILE A 25 8.45 -6.09 -0.90
CA ILE A 25 7.54 -5.03 -1.32
C ILE A 25 8.21 -3.69 -1.09
N ASP A 26 8.46 -2.99 -2.18
CA ASP A 26 8.95 -1.62 -2.18
C ASP A 26 7.81 -0.62 -2.03
N ASP A 27 7.92 0.28 -1.05
CA ASP A 27 6.86 1.24 -0.74
C ASP A 27 6.66 2.24 -1.87
N GLN A 28 7.73 2.61 -2.58
CA GLN A 28 7.65 3.54 -3.71
C GLN A 28 6.97 2.89 -4.91
N GLU A 29 7.30 1.64 -5.24
CA GLU A 29 6.60 0.90 -6.30
C GLU A 29 5.10 0.77 -6.01
N ILE A 30 4.75 0.48 -4.75
CA ILE A 30 3.36 0.37 -4.31
C ILE A 30 2.64 1.71 -4.42
N HIS A 31 3.27 2.78 -3.94
CA HIS A 31 2.77 4.13 -4.08
C HIS A 31 2.44 4.45 -5.54
N ASP A 32 3.43 4.32 -6.42
CA ASP A 32 3.31 4.72 -7.82
C ASP A 32 2.28 3.89 -8.56
N ARG A 33 2.13 2.60 -8.19
CA ARG A 33 1.12 1.73 -8.76
C ARG A 33 -0.29 2.13 -8.34
N VAL A 34 -0.53 2.34 -7.05
CA VAL A 34 -1.84 2.80 -6.55
C VAL A 34 -2.18 4.16 -7.15
N PHE A 35 -1.20 5.07 -7.19
CA PHE A 35 -1.36 6.38 -7.79
C PHE A 35 -1.83 6.30 -9.25
N ARG A 36 -1.13 5.54 -10.10
CA ARG A 36 -1.51 5.37 -11.51
C ARG A 36 -2.90 4.76 -11.69
N GLU A 37 -3.29 3.80 -10.85
CA GLU A 37 -4.55 3.05 -11.02
C GLU A 37 -5.77 3.75 -10.40
N LYS A 38 -5.57 4.53 -9.33
CA LYS A 38 -6.64 5.00 -8.44
C LYS A 38 -6.71 6.52 -8.30
N ALA A 39 -5.62 7.27 -8.46
CA ALA A 39 -5.60 8.69 -8.09
C ALA A 39 -6.63 9.56 -8.84
N HIS A 40 -6.95 9.20 -10.09
CA HIS A 40 -7.95 9.89 -10.91
C HIS A 40 -9.40 9.52 -10.56
N LYS A 41 -9.61 8.50 -9.73
CA LYS A 41 -10.94 7.94 -9.40
C LYS A 41 -11.37 8.25 -7.99
N ASP A 42 -10.42 8.41 -7.08
CA ASP A 42 -10.68 8.60 -5.65
C ASP A 42 -10.47 10.03 -5.17
N GLY A 43 -10.23 10.97 -6.08
CA GLY A 43 -10.08 12.40 -5.76
C GLY A 43 -8.70 12.82 -5.28
N THR A 44 -7.73 11.89 -5.23
CA THR A 44 -6.30 12.22 -5.01
C THR A 44 -5.80 13.22 -6.05
N MET A 45 -6.25 13.10 -7.31
CA MET A 45 -6.07 14.12 -8.34
C MET A 45 -7.41 14.71 -8.80
N GLY A 46 -7.44 16.03 -8.99
CA GLY A 46 -8.66 16.73 -9.37
C GLY A 46 -8.39 18.07 -10.07
N TRP A 47 -9.46 18.63 -10.64
CA TRP A 47 -9.42 19.96 -11.23
C TRP A 47 -9.51 21.01 -10.14
N VAL A 48 -8.50 21.89 -10.09
CA VAL A 48 -8.47 23.05 -9.20
C VAL A 48 -8.54 24.33 -10.01
N ILE A 49 -9.21 25.35 -9.46
CA ILE A 49 -9.25 26.70 -10.04
C ILE A 49 -8.24 27.54 -9.27
N GLN A 50 -7.21 28.01 -9.97
CA GLN A 50 -6.22 28.90 -9.40
C GLN A 50 -6.81 30.32 -9.22
N PRO A 51 -6.20 31.17 -8.37
CA PRO A 51 -6.70 32.53 -8.13
C PRO A 51 -6.77 33.43 -9.39
N ASP A 52 -6.00 33.11 -10.43
CA ASP A 52 -6.01 33.79 -11.73
C ASP A 52 -7.16 33.32 -12.66
N GLY A 53 -7.99 32.38 -12.19
CA GLY A 53 -9.10 31.81 -12.94
C GLY A 53 -8.72 30.64 -13.86
N THR A 54 -7.44 30.24 -13.89
CA THR A 54 -6.99 29.08 -14.66
C THR A 54 -7.45 27.77 -14.02
N ARG A 55 -7.75 26.77 -14.85
CA ARG A 55 -8.08 25.41 -14.40
C ARG A 55 -6.89 24.51 -14.66
N GLU A 56 -6.39 23.88 -13.61
CA GLU A 56 -5.31 22.92 -13.69
C GLU A 56 -5.74 21.59 -13.06
N TYR A 57 -5.29 20.49 -13.65
CA TYR A 57 -5.47 19.18 -13.06
C TYR A 57 -4.27 18.88 -12.16
N ALA A 58 -4.48 18.97 -10.85
CA ALA A 58 -3.41 18.96 -9.86
C ALA A 58 -3.57 17.81 -8.87
N LEU A 59 -2.44 17.47 -8.25
CA LEU A 59 -2.40 16.61 -7.07
C LEU A 59 -2.99 17.36 -5.87
N ILE A 60 -4.04 16.82 -5.27
CA ILE A 60 -4.71 17.43 -4.10
C ILE A 60 -4.04 16.92 -2.82
N CYS A 61 -3.99 15.60 -2.65
CA CYS A 61 -3.33 14.94 -1.54
C CYS A 61 -2.62 13.68 -2.02
N ASP A 62 -1.33 13.56 -1.76
CA ASP A 62 -0.56 12.40 -2.15
C ASP A 62 -0.84 11.17 -1.26
N TYR A 63 -0.51 9.97 -1.74
CA TYR A 63 -0.65 8.77 -0.94
C TYR A 63 0.50 8.62 0.05
N LYS A 64 0.17 8.13 1.25
CA LYS A 64 1.13 7.65 2.21
C LYS A 64 1.05 6.13 2.32
N VAL A 65 2.19 5.48 2.11
CA VAL A 65 2.35 4.03 2.29
C VAL A 65 2.75 3.75 3.73
N ASN A 66 2.04 2.83 4.37
CA ASN A 66 2.35 2.36 5.71
C ASN A 66 2.41 0.83 5.72
N TRP A 67 3.31 0.29 6.54
CA TRP A 67 3.38 -1.14 6.76
C TRP A 67 2.20 -1.65 7.58
N ILE A 68 1.69 -2.82 7.19
CA ILE A 68 0.65 -3.60 7.88
C ILE A 68 0.96 -5.08 7.62
N PRO A 69 0.70 -6.00 8.56
CA PRO A 69 0.94 -7.42 8.33
C PRO A 69 0.32 -7.89 7.00
N PHE A 70 1.11 -8.61 6.21
CA PHE A 70 0.70 -9.20 4.94
C PHE A 70 0.48 -8.19 3.80
N GLY A 71 1.01 -6.97 3.90
CA GLY A 71 0.84 -5.99 2.83
C GLY A 71 1.32 -4.57 3.15
N ARG A 72 0.70 -3.60 2.47
CA ARG A 72 0.85 -2.16 2.67
C ARG A 72 -0.51 -1.49 2.68
N TRP A 73 -0.71 -0.54 3.58
CA TRP A 73 -1.86 0.34 3.59
C TRP A 73 -1.46 1.65 2.91
N VAL A 74 -2.14 1.99 1.82
CA VAL A 74 -1.84 3.13 0.96
C VAL A 74 -3.04 4.06 1.02
N ALA A 75 -2.88 5.24 1.62
CA ALA A 75 -3.99 6.16 1.80
C ALA A 75 -3.63 7.60 1.48
N SER A 76 -4.54 8.28 0.79
CA SER A 76 -4.56 9.73 0.59
C SER A 76 -5.61 10.35 1.52
N CYS A 77 -5.87 11.65 1.37
CA CYS A 77 -6.96 12.32 2.09
C CYS A 77 -8.35 11.79 1.70
N GLU A 78 -8.50 11.26 0.48
CA GLU A 78 -9.81 10.91 -0.09
C GLU A 78 -10.01 9.41 -0.33
N GLY A 79 -8.93 8.63 -0.40
CA GLY A 79 -8.99 7.19 -0.64
C GLY A 79 -8.00 6.39 0.21
N GLY A 80 -8.34 5.13 0.47
CA GLY A 80 -7.48 4.17 1.15
C GLY A 80 -7.53 2.82 0.45
N TYR A 81 -6.38 2.16 0.36
CA TYR A 81 -6.26 0.86 -0.30
C TYR A 81 -5.32 -0.04 0.48
N PHE A 82 -5.73 -1.30 0.66
CA PHE A 82 -4.85 -2.35 1.14
C PHE A 82 -4.21 -3.08 -0.04
N VAL A 83 -2.88 -3.05 -0.11
CA VAL A 83 -2.11 -3.82 -1.09
C VAL A 83 -1.56 -5.05 -0.42
N THR A 84 -2.02 -6.23 -0.86
CA THR A 84 -1.61 -7.52 -0.28
C THR A 84 -0.14 -7.83 -0.59
N PHE A 85 0.45 -8.80 0.12
CA PHE A 85 1.85 -9.15 -0.09
C PHE A 85 2.17 -9.75 -1.47
N TRP A 86 1.13 -10.17 -2.19
CA TRP A 86 1.18 -10.67 -3.55
C TRP A 86 0.72 -9.62 -4.59
N GLY A 87 0.58 -8.35 -4.18
CA GLY A 87 0.38 -7.22 -5.08
C GLY A 87 -1.05 -7.00 -5.57
N GLN A 88 -2.07 -7.48 -4.83
CA GLN A 88 -3.47 -7.18 -5.14
C GLN A 88 -3.90 -5.90 -4.40
N ILE A 89 -4.53 -4.96 -5.10
CA ILE A 89 -5.04 -3.71 -4.54
C ILE A 89 -6.52 -3.89 -4.17
N ILE A 90 -6.85 -3.73 -2.89
CA ILE A 90 -8.19 -3.89 -2.32
C ILE A 90 -8.64 -2.52 -1.78
N PRO A 91 -9.82 -2.00 -2.19
CA PRO A 91 -10.40 -0.78 -1.64
C PRO A 91 -10.87 -0.94 -0.20
#